data_AF-A0A7V2NR54-F1
#
_entry.id   AF-A0A7V2NR54-F1
#
_cell.length_a   1.000
_cell.length_b   1.000
_cell.length_c   1.000
_cell.angle_alpha   90.00
_cell.angle_beta   90.00
_cell.angle_gamma   90.00
#
_symmetry.space_group_name_H-M   'P 1'
#
loop_
_entity.id
_entity.type
_entity.pdbx_description
1 polymer ?
#
loop_
_entity_poly.entity_id
_entity_poly.type
_entity_poly.pdbx_seq_one_letter_code
_entity_poly.pdbx_strand_id
1 'polypeptide(L)'
;MMDGHIDITKPFTVSYAGQSATFAIKKAYVPPAPSTTGPLASSPAQLPVDVPLPAQVTDLQDALMTGEFTAERMASLFSLPQELVQTLDITMRSSELRLLLVLLRDPVRDASFSNDLLTSINPLIGTGAVMVWAISPTGSAFTPWSFFIQQNGTNYVFFSDASFVELTPGFLRAKEVPAGQVVAGVIRLQKGVDSSVEFKVFYGTNSVTFNAQ
;
A
#
# COMPACT_ATOMS: atom_id res chain seq x y z
N MET A 1 25.67 32.78 -13.69
CA MET A 1 24.55 32.52 -12.78
C MET A 1 23.36 32.14 -13.67
N MET A 2 22.87 30.90 -13.58
CA MET A 2 21.84 30.36 -14.50
C MET A 2 20.53 30.20 -13.71
N ASP A 3 19.54 31.01 -14.05
CA ASP A 3 18.18 30.89 -13.56
C ASP A 3 17.48 29.67 -14.18
N GLY A 4 17.22 28.66 -13.35
CA GLY A 4 16.57 27.40 -13.72
C GLY A 4 15.05 27.49 -13.68
N HIS A 5 14.45 28.51 -14.30
CA HIS A 5 12.99 28.59 -14.39
C HIS A 5 12.46 27.70 -15.52
N ILE A 6 11.55 26.78 -15.17
CA ILE A 6 10.86 25.92 -16.14
C ILE A 6 9.84 26.78 -16.91
N ASP A 7 10.02 26.86 -18.22
CA ASP A 7 9.07 27.51 -19.14
C ASP A 7 7.86 26.59 -19.36
N ILE A 8 6.79 26.87 -18.63
CA ILE A 8 5.52 26.11 -18.67
C ILE A 8 4.79 26.17 -20.02
N THR A 9 5.24 27.01 -20.95
CA THR A 9 4.65 27.12 -22.29
C THR A 9 5.25 26.14 -23.29
N LYS A 10 6.34 25.45 -22.92
CA LYS A 10 7.01 24.47 -23.76
C LYS A 10 6.80 23.06 -23.22
N PRO A 11 6.83 22.03 -24.09
CA PRO A 11 6.87 20.67 -23.61
C PRO A 11 8.13 20.47 -22.75
N PHE A 12 7.97 19.81 -21.62
CA PHE A 12 9.09 19.43 -20.76
C PHE A 12 9.08 17.92 -20.52
N THR A 13 10.29 17.37 -20.37
CA THR A 13 10.51 15.94 -20.19
C THR A 13 10.85 15.66 -18.74
N VAL A 14 10.14 14.71 -18.14
CA VAL A 14 10.45 14.21 -16.80
C VAL A 14 11.02 12.81 -16.93
N SER A 15 12.16 12.57 -16.28
CA SER A 15 12.86 11.29 -16.27
C SER A 15 12.81 10.69 -14.86
N TYR A 16 12.28 9.49 -14.70
CA TYR A 16 12.28 8.77 -13.42
C TYR A 16 12.51 7.28 -13.66
N ALA A 17 13.42 6.67 -12.88
CA ALA A 17 13.79 5.25 -12.97
C ALA A 17 14.12 4.76 -14.40
N GLY A 18 14.77 5.60 -15.21
CA GLY A 18 15.14 5.26 -16.59
C GLY A 18 14.01 5.39 -17.61
N GLN A 19 12.80 5.76 -17.20
CA GLN A 19 11.68 6.07 -18.10
C GLN A 19 11.54 7.59 -18.25
N SER A 20 11.33 8.05 -19.48
CA SER A 20 11.14 9.47 -19.80
C SER A 20 9.74 9.69 -20.38
N ALA A 21 9.01 10.65 -19.83
CA ALA A 21 7.69 11.06 -20.32
C ALA A 21 7.71 12.55 -20.70
N THR A 22 7.17 12.88 -21.87
CA THR A 22 7.08 14.26 -22.38
C THR A 22 5.67 14.79 -22.15
N PHE A 23 5.56 15.93 -21.47
CA PHE A 23 4.28 16.58 -21.18
C PHE A 23 4.16 17.86 -22.00
N ALA A 24 3.01 18.06 -22.66
CA ALA A 24 2.66 19.29 -23.34
C ALA A 24 1.32 19.82 -22.83
N ILE A 25 1.32 20.96 -22.12
CA ILE A 25 0.11 21.58 -21.60
C ILE A 25 -0.58 22.33 -22.75
N LYS A 26 -1.59 21.71 -23.38
CA LYS A 26 -2.44 22.39 -24.36
C LYS A 26 -3.42 23.31 -23.63
N LYS A 27 -3.16 24.62 -23.65
CA LYS A 27 -4.08 25.62 -23.10
C LYS A 27 -5.23 25.87 -24.09
N ALA A 28 -6.45 25.57 -23.68
CA ALA A 28 -7.65 26.24 -24.16
C ALA A 28 -8.72 26.21 -23.06
N TYR A 29 -8.55 27.05 -22.05
CA TYR A 29 -9.69 27.47 -21.23
C TYR A 29 -10.42 28.58 -22.00
N VAL A 30 -11.66 28.32 -22.41
CA VAL A 30 -12.55 29.32 -23.02
C VAL A 30 -13.45 29.86 -21.90
N PRO A 31 -13.33 31.13 -21.51
CA PRO A 31 -14.21 31.73 -20.51
C PRO A 31 -15.61 32.04 -21.10
N PRO A 32 -16.69 31.98 -20.32
CA PRO A 32 -18.00 32.47 -20.75
C PRO A 32 -17.99 34.00 -20.88
N ALA A 33 -18.72 34.51 -21.89
CA ALA A 33 -18.75 35.93 -22.27
C ALA A 33 -19.40 36.82 -21.18
N PRO A 34 -18.84 38.00 -20.87
CA PRO A 34 -19.41 38.94 -19.92
C PRO A 34 -20.44 39.89 -20.59
N SER A 35 -21.58 40.08 -19.92
CA SER A 35 -22.52 41.17 -20.17
C SER A 35 -21.87 42.53 -19.88
N THR A 36 -22.13 43.51 -20.73
CA THR A 36 -21.51 44.85 -20.78
C THR A 36 -21.92 45.80 -19.64
N THR A 37 -20.92 46.50 -19.06
CA THR A 37 -20.79 47.97 -18.79
C THR A 37 -20.10 48.30 -17.45
N GLY A 38 -19.04 49.13 -17.49
CA GLY A 38 -18.48 49.85 -16.32
C GLY A 38 -16.93 49.89 -16.24
N PRO A 39 -16.27 51.04 -16.00
CA PRO A 39 -14.82 51.20 -16.15
C PRO A 39 -13.98 50.73 -14.94
N LEU A 40 -12.83 50.14 -15.28
CA LEU A 40 -11.59 49.91 -14.51
C LEU A 40 -11.62 50.16 -13.00
N ALA A 41 -11.72 49.08 -12.23
CA ALA A 41 -11.24 48.99 -10.86
C ALA A 41 -10.11 47.94 -10.79
N SER A 42 -8.95 48.35 -10.28
CA SER A 42 -7.81 47.52 -9.96
C SER A 42 -8.25 46.36 -9.05
N SER A 43 -8.29 45.14 -9.58
CA SER A 43 -8.58 43.97 -8.75
C SER A 43 -7.27 43.54 -8.05
N PRO A 44 -7.29 43.36 -6.71
CA PRO A 44 -6.09 43.02 -5.95
C PRO A 44 -5.56 41.64 -6.37
N ALA A 45 -4.24 41.50 -6.33
CA ALA A 45 -3.52 40.26 -6.57
C ALA A 45 -4.24 39.09 -5.90
N GLN A 46 -4.78 38.18 -6.71
CA GLN A 46 -5.29 36.91 -6.21
C GLN A 46 -4.12 36.21 -5.52
N LEU A 47 -4.23 36.07 -4.19
CA LEU A 47 -3.35 35.21 -3.41
C LEU A 47 -3.30 33.84 -4.09
N PRO A 48 -2.12 33.18 -4.12
CA PRO A 48 -1.99 31.86 -4.70
C PRO A 48 -3.09 30.96 -4.16
N VAL A 49 -3.93 30.45 -5.05
CA VAL A 49 -4.86 29.38 -4.70
C VAL A 49 -3.97 28.19 -4.39
N ASP A 50 -3.77 27.94 -3.09
CA ASP A 50 -3.20 26.71 -2.60
C ASP A 50 -4.19 25.62 -3.00
N VAL A 51 -3.89 24.91 -4.08
CA VAL A 51 -4.62 23.69 -4.44
C VAL A 51 -4.03 22.63 -3.54
N PRO A 52 -4.71 22.20 -2.46
CA PRO A 52 -4.20 21.13 -1.64
C PRO A 52 -3.99 19.91 -2.55
N LEU A 53 -2.75 19.44 -2.62
CA LEU A 53 -2.45 18.10 -3.10
C LEU A 53 -3.41 17.14 -2.38
N PRO A 54 -3.99 16.15 -3.07
CA PRO A 54 -4.96 15.25 -2.45
C PRO A 54 -4.33 14.60 -1.21
N ALA A 55 -4.89 14.91 -0.03
CA ALA A 55 -4.42 14.49 1.29
C ALA A 55 -4.25 12.97 1.45
N GLN A 56 -4.86 12.20 0.55
CA GLN A 56 -4.97 10.75 0.61
C GLN A 56 -3.61 10.02 0.55
N VAL A 57 -2.60 10.56 -0.14
CA VAL A 57 -1.29 9.89 -0.27
C VAL A 57 -0.44 10.07 1.00
N THR A 58 -0.49 11.27 1.59
CA THR A 58 0.19 11.56 2.86
C THR A 58 -0.44 10.77 4.00
N ASP A 59 -1.77 10.68 4.03
CA ASP A 59 -2.50 9.95 5.09
C ASP A 59 -2.19 8.46 5.10
N LEU A 60 -2.03 7.81 3.94
CA LEU A 60 -1.74 6.38 3.88
C LEU A 60 -0.31 6.07 4.31
N GLN A 61 0.67 6.81 3.77
CA GLN A 61 2.06 6.61 4.15
C GLN A 61 2.28 6.92 5.64
N ASP A 62 1.67 8.01 6.14
CA ASP A 62 1.76 8.38 7.55
C ASP A 62 1.05 7.35 8.45
N ALA A 63 -0.15 6.87 8.07
CA ALA A 63 -0.82 5.79 8.81
C ALA A 63 0.00 4.48 8.86
N LEU A 64 0.71 4.14 7.78
CA LEU A 64 1.54 2.95 7.74
C LEU A 64 2.85 3.13 8.53
N MET A 65 3.42 4.34 8.58
CA MET A 65 4.78 4.58 9.09
C MET A 65 4.85 5.22 10.49
N THR A 66 3.88 6.05 10.87
CA THR A 66 3.94 6.88 12.10
C THR A 66 2.65 6.79 12.91
N GLY A 67 1.52 6.55 12.25
CA GLY A 67 0.21 6.46 12.87
C GLY A 67 -0.06 5.13 13.59
N GLU A 68 -1.25 5.05 14.19
CA GLU A 68 -1.75 3.85 14.87
C GLU A 68 -1.90 2.67 13.89
N PHE A 69 -1.08 1.64 14.10
CA PHE A 69 -1.02 0.45 13.24
C PHE A 69 -1.97 -0.67 13.74
N THR A 70 -3.27 -0.37 13.75
CA THR A 70 -4.31 -1.29 14.22
C THR A 70 -5.10 -1.90 13.05
N ALA A 71 -5.61 -3.12 13.25
CA ALA A 71 -6.44 -3.81 12.25
C ALA A 71 -7.67 -2.98 11.83
N GLU A 72 -8.36 -2.34 12.78
CA GLU A 72 -9.54 -1.49 12.53
C GLU A 72 -9.21 -0.30 11.62
N ARG A 73 -8.11 0.39 11.92
CA ARG A 73 -7.67 1.55 11.13
C ARG A 73 -7.29 1.13 9.72
N MET A 74 -6.53 0.04 9.59
CA MET A 74 -6.10 -0.47 8.29
C MET A 74 -7.29 -1.00 7.47
N ALA A 75 -8.22 -1.71 8.09
CA ALA A 75 -9.46 -2.13 7.46
C ALA A 75 -10.26 -0.93 6.92
N SER A 76 -10.40 0.12 7.73
CA SER A 76 -11.08 1.35 7.31
C SER A 76 -10.38 2.05 6.13
N LEU A 77 -9.04 2.14 6.17
CA LEU A 77 -8.25 2.76 5.10
C LEU A 77 -8.43 2.07 3.75
N PHE A 78 -8.50 0.72 3.74
CA PHE A 78 -8.68 -0.05 2.51
C PHE A 78 -10.15 -0.38 2.20
N SER A 79 -11.09 0.12 3.00
CA SER A 79 -12.51 -0.21 2.87
C SER A 79 -12.77 -1.73 2.92
N LEU A 80 -12.04 -2.42 3.82
CA LEU A 80 -12.13 -3.85 4.05
C LEU A 80 -12.92 -4.15 5.32
N PRO A 81 -13.59 -5.32 5.39
CA PRO A 81 -14.08 -5.85 6.66
C PRO A 81 -12.92 -6.09 7.64
N GLN A 82 -13.12 -5.75 8.91
CA GLN A 82 -12.07 -5.81 9.94
C GLN A 82 -11.61 -7.24 10.19
N GLU A 83 -12.50 -8.23 10.08
CA GLU A 83 -12.20 -9.65 10.28
C GLU A 83 -11.17 -10.20 9.27
N LEU A 84 -11.04 -9.54 8.11
CA LEU A 84 -10.06 -9.92 7.09
C LEU A 84 -8.70 -9.27 7.29
N VAL A 85 -8.56 -8.36 8.25
CA VAL A 85 -7.35 -7.58 8.45
C VAL A 85 -6.77 -7.87 9.82
N GLN A 86 -5.47 -8.15 9.85
CA GLN A 86 -4.71 -8.34 11.07
C GLN A 86 -3.42 -7.54 11.00
N THR A 87 -2.97 -7.02 12.13
CA THR A 87 -1.68 -6.31 12.22
C THR A 87 -0.77 -6.97 13.24
N LEU A 88 0.52 -7.00 12.93
CA LEU A 88 1.58 -7.31 13.89
C LEU A 88 2.53 -6.13 13.95
N ASP A 89 2.83 -5.69 15.16
CA ASP A 89 3.90 -4.73 15.42
C ASP A 89 5.01 -5.45 16.18
N ILE A 90 6.19 -5.49 15.57
CA ILE A 90 7.35 -6.21 16.08
C ILE A 90 8.48 -5.20 16.25
N THR A 91 8.68 -4.77 17.49
CA THR A 91 9.78 -3.89 17.86
C THR A 91 10.95 -4.71 18.41
N MET A 92 12.12 -4.60 17.78
CA MET A 92 13.37 -5.20 18.23
C MET A 92 14.46 -4.13 18.35
N ARG A 93 14.85 -3.81 19.60
CA ARG A 93 15.85 -2.77 19.91
C ARG A 93 15.51 -1.42 19.28
N SER A 94 16.14 -1.09 18.15
CA SER A 94 15.99 0.15 17.38
C SER A 94 15.34 -0.07 16.02
N SER A 95 14.79 -1.27 15.78
CA SER A 95 14.12 -1.63 14.54
C SER A 95 12.64 -1.93 14.81
N GLU A 96 11.78 -1.42 13.94
CA GLU A 96 10.35 -1.62 13.99
C GLU A 96 9.89 -2.27 12.68
N LEU A 97 9.25 -3.43 12.80
CA LEU A 97 8.65 -4.15 11.69
C LEU A 97 7.15 -4.25 11.94
N ARG A 98 6.39 -3.62 11.05
CA ARG A 98 4.94 -3.68 11.00
C ARG A 98 4.52 -4.63 9.89
N LEU A 99 3.67 -5.60 10.20
CA LEU A 99 3.10 -6.52 9.22
C LEU A 99 1.60 -6.28 9.13
N LEU A 100 1.12 -5.90 7.96
CA LEU A 100 -0.29 -5.92 7.62
C LEU A 100 -0.60 -7.24 6.93
N LEU A 101 -1.55 -7.98 7.47
CA LEU A 101 -1.99 -9.28 6.98
C LEU A 101 -3.45 -9.16 6.55
N VAL A 102 -3.73 -9.47 5.29
CA VAL A 102 -5.07 -9.39 4.72
C VAL A 102 -5.48 -10.75 4.16
N LEU A 103 -6.54 -11.34 4.72
CA LEU A 103 -7.12 -12.58 4.22
C LEU A 103 -7.88 -12.32 2.92
N LEU A 104 -7.47 -12.99 1.84
CA LEU A 104 -8.02 -12.78 0.50
C LEU A 104 -9.36 -13.52 0.32
N ARG A 105 -10.45 -12.84 0.73
CA ARG A 105 -11.85 -13.27 0.56
C ARG A 105 -12.59 -12.37 -0.43
N ASP A 106 -13.81 -12.76 -0.78
CA ASP A 106 -14.63 -12.06 -1.77
C ASP A 106 -14.74 -10.53 -1.53
N PRO A 107 -14.91 -10.02 -0.29
CA PRO A 107 -14.97 -8.58 -0.03
C PRO A 107 -13.71 -7.80 -0.45
N VAL A 108 -12.56 -8.48 -0.62
CA VAL A 108 -11.33 -7.83 -1.09
C VAL A 108 -11.44 -7.32 -2.53
N ARG A 109 -12.36 -7.85 -3.34
CA ARG A 109 -12.58 -7.36 -4.71
C ARG A 109 -13.10 -5.93 -4.75
N ASP A 110 -13.81 -5.51 -3.72
CA ASP A 110 -14.42 -4.19 -3.59
C ASP A 110 -13.56 -3.23 -2.75
N ALA A 111 -12.36 -3.66 -2.34
CA ALA A 111 -11.43 -2.87 -1.55
C ALA A 111 -10.86 -1.70 -2.35
N SER A 112 -10.43 -0.66 -1.63
CA SER A 112 -9.79 0.55 -2.19
C SER A 112 -8.33 0.32 -2.64
N PHE A 113 -8.06 -0.83 -3.27
CA PHE A 113 -6.77 -1.18 -3.83
C PHE A 113 -6.61 -0.67 -5.27
N SER A 114 -5.36 -0.50 -5.72
CA SER A 114 -5.10 -0.15 -7.11
C SER A 114 -5.51 -1.30 -8.05
N ASN A 115 -5.89 -0.96 -9.29
CA ASN A 115 -6.29 -1.94 -10.30
C ASN A 115 -5.18 -2.96 -10.59
N ASP A 116 -3.92 -2.54 -10.56
CA ASP A 116 -2.77 -3.43 -10.79
C ASP A 116 -2.62 -4.44 -9.65
N LEU A 117 -2.81 -4.00 -8.41
CA LEU A 117 -2.80 -4.88 -7.25
C LEU A 117 -3.97 -5.86 -7.30
N LEU A 118 -5.19 -5.37 -7.55
CA LEU A 118 -6.38 -6.20 -7.69
C LEU A 118 -6.20 -7.24 -8.80
N THR A 119 -5.65 -6.87 -9.95
CA THR A 119 -5.37 -7.80 -11.06
C THR A 119 -4.41 -8.91 -10.62
N SER A 120 -3.39 -8.56 -9.84
CA SER A 120 -2.38 -9.51 -9.34
C SER A 120 -2.96 -10.48 -8.30
N ILE A 121 -3.84 -10.01 -7.42
CA ILE A 121 -4.39 -10.84 -6.32
C ILE A 121 -5.71 -11.53 -6.68
N ASN A 122 -6.45 -11.08 -7.70
CA ASN A 122 -7.76 -11.63 -8.06
C ASN A 122 -7.77 -13.16 -8.26
N PRO A 123 -6.74 -13.79 -8.87
CA PRO A 123 -6.66 -15.26 -8.97
C PRO A 123 -6.51 -15.99 -7.62
N LEU A 124 -6.17 -15.26 -6.54
CA LEU A 124 -5.93 -15.79 -5.21
C LEU A 124 -7.11 -15.53 -4.26
N ILE A 125 -8.03 -14.64 -4.62
CA ILE A 125 -9.22 -14.33 -3.82
C ILE A 125 -10.11 -15.58 -3.72
N GLY A 126 -10.53 -15.90 -2.49
CA GLY A 126 -11.36 -17.07 -2.19
C GLY A 126 -10.56 -18.35 -1.92
N THR A 127 -9.25 -18.35 -2.18
CA THR A 127 -8.37 -19.50 -1.90
C THR A 127 -7.94 -19.59 -0.43
N GLY A 128 -8.26 -18.58 0.37
CA GLY A 128 -7.78 -18.44 1.75
C GLY A 128 -6.37 -17.88 1.86
N ALA A 129 -5.72 -17.54 0.74
CA ALA A 129 -4.40 -16.91 0.74
C ALA A 129 -4.38 -15.62 1.60
N VAL A 130 -3.22 -15.32 2.17
CA VAL A 130 -3.01 -14.14 3.03
C VAL A 130 -2.03 -13.19 2.35
N MET A 131 -2.49 -12.00 1.98
CA MET A 131 -1.60 -10.94 1.53
C MET A 131 -0.85 -10.35 2.72
N VAL A 132 0.43 -10.06 2.52
CA VAL A 132 1.35 -9.56 3.55
C VAL A 132 2.02 -8.30 3.04
N TRP A 133 1.91 -7.21 3.78
CA TRP A 133 2.77 -6.04 3.60
C TRP A 133 3.66 -5.89 4.82
N ALA A 134 4.97 -6.00 4.59
CA ALA A 134 5.99 -5.74 5.58
C ALA A 134 6.48 -4.30 5.43
N ILE A 135 6.38 -3.54 6.50
CA ILE A 135 6.62 -2.10 6.55
C ILE A 135 7.62 -1.84 7.67
N SER A 136 8.58 -0.95 7.44
CA SER A 136 9.53 -0.57 8.49
C SER A 136 9.81 0.92 8.49
N PRO A 137 9.42 1.67 9.54
CA PRO A 137 9.77 3.09 9.67
C PRO A 137 11.28 3.31 9.80
N THR A 138 11.98 2.42 10.51
CA THR A 138 13.41 2.56 10.87
C THR A 138 14.34 1.69 10.01
N GLY A 139 13.78 0.79 9.20
CA GLY A 139 14.50 -0.35 8.65
C GLY A 139 14.50 -1.51 9.65
N SER A 140 14.25 -2.72 9.15
CA SER A 140 14.19 -3.92 9.99
C SER A 140 14.52 -5.18 9.20
N ALA A 141 15.12 -6.16 9.87
CA ALA A 141 15.35 -7.48 9.30
C ALA A 141 14.00 -8.13 8.97
N PHE A 142 13.90 -8.66 7.76
CA PHE A 142 12.67 -9.28 7.28
C PHE A 142 13.00 -10.47 6.39
N THR A 143 12.26 -11.55 6.58
CA THR A 143 12.32 -12.70 5.69
C THR A 143 10.96 -13.39 5.65
N PRO A 144 10.39 -13.66 4.46
CA PRO A 144 9.10 -14.34 4.38
C PRO A 144 9.16 -15.80 4.88
N TRP A 145 10.37 -16.36 4.96
CA TRP A 145 10.59 -17.71 5.48
C TRP A 145 10.36 -17.83 7.00
N SER A 146 10.20 -16.70 7.70
CA SER A 146 9.78 -16.69 9.11
C SER A 146 8.28 -16.88 9.31
N PHE A 147 7.48 -16.91 8.23
CA PHE A 147 6.07 -17.22 8.32
C PHE A 147 5.81 -18.71 8.48
N PHE A 148 4.81 -19.06 9.28
CA PHE A 148 4.17 -20.36 9.29
C PHE A 148 2.72 -20.23 9.74
N ILE A 149 1.91 -21.24 9.42
CA ILE A 149 0.50 -21.29 9.83
C ILE A 149 0.35 -22.33 10.93
N GLN A 150 -0.50 -22.05 11.91
CA GLN A 150 -0.93 -23.06 12.87
C GLN A 150 -2.45 -23.20 12.84
N GLN A 151 -2.93 -24.44 12.75
CA GLN A 151 -4.35 -24.75 12.86
C GLN A 151 -4.53 -26.09 13.55
N ASN A 152 -5.45 -26.16 14.52
CA ASN A 152 -5.72 -27.38 15.31
C ASN A 152 -4.45 -28.03 15.90
N GLY A 153 -3.51 -27.21 16.38
CA GLY A 153 -2.22 -27.67 16.93
C GLY A 153 -1.19 -28.14 15.90
N THR A 154 -1.52 -28.16 14.61
CA THR A 154 -0.60 -28.53 13.52
C THR A 154 0.09 -27.30 12.97
N ASN A 155 1.42 -27.36 12.81
CA ASN A 155 2.22 -26.30 12.19
C ASN A 155 2.47 -26.61 10.70
N TYR A 156 2.12 -25.66 9.83
CA TYR A 156 2.33 -25.70 8.40
C TYR A 156 3.43 -24.70 8.05
N VAL A 157 4.65 -25.21 7.86
CA VAL A 157 5.85 -24.43 7.55
C VAL A 157 6.08 -24.39 6.05
N PHE A 158 6.52 -23.23 5.52
CA PHE A 158 6.77 -23.04 4.10
C PHE A 158 8.21 -23.38 3.73
N PHE A 159 8.39 -24.29 2.78
CA PHE A 159 9.72 -24.77 2.34
C PHE A 159 10.00 -24.53 0.85
N SER A 160 9.13 -23.81 0.15
CA SER A 160 9.23 -23.60 -1.29
C SER A 160 8.68 -22.24 -1.69
N ASP A 161 9.31 -21.63 -2.69
CA ASP A 161 8.88 -20.38 -3.33
C ASP A 161 7.42 -20.47 -3.82
N ALA A 162 6.96 -21.67 -4.18
CA ALA A 162 5.57 -21.91 -4.60
C ALA A 162 4.54 -21.65 -3.50
N SER A 163 4.96 -21.52 -2.23
CA SER A 163 4.10 -21.10 -1.13
C SER A 163 3.82 -19.60 -1.13
N PHE A 164 4.47 -18.83 -1.99
CA PHE A 164 4.33 -17.38 -2.04
C PHE A 164 4.05 -16.89 -3.46
N VAL A 165 3.52 -15.67 -3.54
CA VAL A 165 3.46 -14.85 -4.76
C VAL A 165 4.11 -13.52 -4.42
N GLU A 166 5.11 -13.11 -5.18
CA GLU A 166 5.72 -11.79 -5.00
C GLU A 166 4.78 -10.71 -5.56
N LEU A 167 4.46 -9.70 -4.75
CA LEU A 167 3.80 -8.48 -5.21
C LEU A 167 4.81 -7.36 -5.41
N THR A 168 5.84 -7.33 -4.54
CA THR A 168 7.03 -6.50 -4.72
C THR A 168 8.18 -7.39 -5.20
N PRO A 169 8.92 -7.01 -6.27
CA PRO A 169 10.07 -7.77 -6.74
C PRO A 169 11.08 -8.03 -5.62
N GLY A 170 11.48 -9.30 -5.47
CA GLY A 170 12.49 -9.70 -4.49
C GLY A 170 11.95 -9.99 -3.09
N PHE A 171 10.63 -9.98 -2.88
CA PHE A 171 9.99 -10.36 -1.62
C PHE A 171 10.55 -11.67 -1.02
N LEU A 172 10.68 -12.73 -1.83
CA LEU A 172 11.18 -14.05 -1.39
C LEU A 172 12.63 -14.04 -0.93
N ARG A 173 13.41 -13.07 -1.40
CA ARG A 173 14.85 -12.93 -1.14
C ARG A 173 15.16 -11.75 -0.23
N ALA A 174 14.14 -11.03 0.23
CA ALA A 174 14.28 -9.93 1.15
C ALA A 174 14.96 -10.43 2.43
N LYS A 175 15.97 -9.67 2.86
CA LYS A 175 16.64 -9.85 4.16
C LYS A 175 16.30 -8.72 5.13
N GLU A 176 15.74 -7.64 4.59
CA GLU A 176 15.33 -6.45 5.31
C GLU A 176 14.17 -5.79 4.56
N VAL A 177 13.37 -5.03 5.31
CA VAL A 177 12.54 -3.95 4.78
C VAL A 177 13.31 -2.66 5.03
N PRO A 178 13.74 -1.93 3.98
CA PRO A 178 14.41 -0.64 4.16
C PRO A 178 13.53 0.37 4.90
N ALA A 179 14.17 1.33 5.57
CA ALA A 179 13.47 2.42 6.26
C ALA A 179 12.52 3.17 5.31
N GLY A 180 11.28 3.36 5.75
CA GLY A 180 10.23 4.04 4.99
C GLY A 180 9.71 3.27 3.77
N GLN A 181 10.09 1.99 3.61
CA GLN A 181 9.65 1.16 2.49
C GLN A 181 8.65 0.08 2.89
N VAL A 182 8.01 -0.48 1.87
CA VAL A 182 7.05 -1.58 1.96
C VAL A 182 7.50 -2.69 1.04
N VAL A 183 7.49 -3.92 1.55
CA VAL A 183 7.74 -5.14 0.78
C VAL A 183 6.51 -6.03 0.89
N ALA A 184 5.92 -6.39 -0.24
CA ALA A 184 4.63 -7.07 -0.29
C ALA A 184 4.70 -8.43 -1.01
N GLY A 185 3.89 -9.37 -0.52
CA GLY A 185 3.71 -10.69 -1.11
C GLY A 185 2.39 -11.32 -0.68
N VAL A 186 2.09 -12.51 -1.19
CA VAL A 186 0.94 -13.30 -0.78
C VAL A 186 1.41 -14.68 -0.35
N ILE A 187 0.97 -15.12 0.82
CA ILE A 187 1.14 -16.47 1.34
C ILE A 187 -0.01 -17.33 0.80
N ARG A 188 0.31 -18.39 0.08
CA ARG A 188 -0.65 -19.43 -0.30
C ARG A 188 -0.76 -20.41 0.86
N LEU A 189 -1.97 -20.58 1.38
CA LEU A 189 -2.21 -21.60 2.40
C LEU A 189 -1.95 -22.99 1.84
N GLN A 190 -1.36 -23.85 2.65
CA GLN A 190 -1.14 -25.25 2.28
C GLN A 190 -2.48 -25.99 2.21
N LYS A 191 -2.55 -27.03 1.39
CA LYS A 191 -3.78 -27.81 1.14
C LYS A 191 -4.48 -28.33 2.42
N GLY A 192 -3.72 -28.54 3.50
CA GLY A 192 -4.25 -29.02 4.77
C GLY A 192 -4.78 -27.94 5.71
N VAL A 193 -4.70 -26.66 5.34
CA VAL A 193 -5.25 -25.54 6.12
C VAL A 193 -6.63 -25.20 5.57
N ASP A 194 -7.65 -25.27 6.42
CA ASP A 194 -8.99 -24.80 6.11
C ASP A 194 -9.11 -23.32 6.50
N SER A 195 -9.17 -22.44 5.51
CA SER A 195 -9.29 -21.01 5.75
C SER A 195 -10.65 -20.58 6.30
N SER A 196 -11.67 -21.45 6.29
CA SER A 196 -13.04 -21.17 6.77
C SER A 196 -13.23 -21.43 8.27
N VAL A 197 -12.20 -21.94 8.94
CA VAL A 197 -12.17 -22.08 10.40
C VAL A 197 -10.98 -21.30 10.97
N GLU A 198 -10.91 -21.18 12.29
CA GLU A 198 -9.82 -20.46 12.96
C GLU A 198 -8.45 -21.00 12.53
N PHE A 199 -7.54 -20.09 12.18
CA PHE A 199 -6.11 -20.39 12.02
C PHE A 199 -5.27 -19.21 12.47
N LYS A 200 -4.01 -19.49 12.81
CA LYS A 200 -3.05 -18.49 13.23
C LYS A 200 -1.96 -18.32 12.19
N VAL A 201 -1.63 -17.08 11.88
CA VAL A 201 -0.45 -16.73 11.09
C VAL A 201 0.63 -16.29 12.05
N PHE A 202 1.75 -17.00 12.04
CA PHE A 202 2.92 -16.66 12.84
C PHE A 202 3.97 -15.98 11.98
N TYR A 203 4.69 -15.04 12.57
CA TYR A 203 5.97 -14.51 12.09
C TYR A 203 6.99 -14.59 13.22
N GLY A 204 7.92 -15.53 13.12
CA GLY A 204 8.81 -15.88 14.23
C GLY A 204 8.00 -16.37 15.44
N THR A 205 8.06 -15.66 16.56
CA THR A 205 7.31 -15.99 17.78
C THR A 205 6.01 -15.21 17.95
N ASN A 206 5.74 -14.24 17.08
CA ASN A 206 4.54 -13.41 17.13
C ASN A 206 3.46 -14.01 16.23
N SER A 207 2.18 -13.84 16.59
CA SER A 207 1.07 -14.38 15.80
C SER A 207 -0.17 -13.53 15.85
N VAL A 208 -0.98 -13.63 14.80
CA VAL A 208 -2.36 -13.17 14.76
C VAL A 208 -3.28 -14.34 14.47
N THR A 209 -4.53 -14.22 14.90
CA THR A 209 -5.58 -15.20 14.62
C THR A 209 -6.53 -14.64 13.59
N PHE A 210 -6.85 -15.42 12.57
CA PHE A 210 -7.98 -15.17 11.69
C PHE A 210 -9.14 -16.07 12.11
N ASN A 211 -10.26 -15.44 12.44
CA ASN A 211 -11.52 -16.12 12.70
C ASN A 211 -12.36 -16.01 11.44
N ALA A 212 -12.56 -17.12 10.74
CA ALA A 212 -13.30 -17.12 9.48
C ALA A 212 -14.81 -17.39 9.66
N GLN A 213 -15.40 -16.85 10.74
CA GLN A 213 -16.84 -16.91 11.00
C GLN A 213 -17.56 -15.68 10.45
#